data_AF-A0A3B1CA11-F1
#
_entry.id   AF-A0A3B1CA11-F1
#
_cell.length_a   1.000
_cell.length_b   1.000
_cell.length_c   1.000
_cell.angle_alpha   90.00
_cell.angle_beta   90.00
_cell.angle_gamma   90.00
#
_symmetry.space_group_name_H-M   'P 1'
#
loop_
_entity.id
_entity.type
_entity.pdbx_description
1 polymer ?
#
loop_
_entity_poly.entity_id
_entity_poly.type
_entity_poly.pdbx_seq_one_letter_code
_entity_poly.pdbx_strand_id
1 'polypeptide(L)'
;MGQFQARIVNTLLVVLAISAFMSIFLLIKSFNRDNHAARCWQMHVLLDNLHATATAHIWERGLGAIIIGSKNPDPVTLEEFRHYKLEASACTEVVQAMLEKFNFDSVDGFFQGLVADWENSQSSLALARERVLKKQITLDEWMSITSTNISNELEIGKLAIIPKDGDTQALFFPEYIRWHSTLITDFAGRERALVGYAIASNSPIDKALMKKLISYRGVVDQASTFFSDIKPIPTTPVELANAIDVYQKEFLGEYETLRARIYDDSNKKHAYFMDAALWFEKSSTAIDSAVGISDAIGDISHNIIDDLKVSSEKSLLMNIGLLMFVLGVFFFLFVLINRRVIEPVDTLIRIMRRGATHN
;
A
#
# COMPACT_ATOMS: atom_id res chain seq x y z
N MET A 1 -15.91 -65.05 -12.74
CA MET A 1 -16.52 -64.11 -11.77
C MET A 1 -15.49 -63.16 -11.14
N GLY A 2 -14.40 -63.65 -10.53
CA GLY A 2 -13.42 -62.79 -9.84
C GLY A 2 -12.78 -61.69 -10.71
N GLN A 3 -12.53 -61.94 -12.00
CA GLN A 3 -12.01 -60.94 -12.92
C GLN A 3 -12.97 -59.76 -13.16
N PHE A 4 -14.29 -59.98 -13.08
CA PHE A 4 -15.28 -58.92 -13.28
C PHE A 4 -15.38 -58.02 -12.04
N GLN A 5 -15.41 -58.61 -10.84
CA GLN A 5 -15.35 -57.85 -9.58
C GLN A 5 -14.06 -57.02 -9.48
N ALA A 6 -12.92 -57.61 -9.82
CA ALA A 6 -11.64 -56.91 -9.83
C ALA A 6 -11.65 -55.71 -10.81
N ARG A 7 -12.27 -55.84 -11.99
CA ARG A 7 -12.38 -54.73 -12.95
C ARG A 7 -13.24 -53.59 -12.41
N ILE A 8 -14.40 -53.88 -11.81
CA ILE A 8 -15.28 -52.85 -11.25
C ILE A 8 -14.57 -52.08 -10.12
N VAL A 9 -13.94 -52.81 -9.18
CA VAL A 9 -13.19 -52.19 -8.08
C VAL A 9 -12.06 -51.33 -8.63
N ASN A 10 -11.30 -51.82 -9.61
CA ASN A 10 -10.21 -51.06 -10.22
C ASN A 10 -10.70 -49.78 -10.91
N THR A 11 -11.82 -49.83 -11.66
CA THR A 11 -12.37 -48.64 -12.31
C THR A 11 -12.81 -47.58 -11.29
N LEU A 12 -13.47 -47.99 -10.20
CA LEU A 12 -13.88 -47.06 -9.14
C LEU A 12 -12.69 -46.45 -8.41
N LEU A 13 -11.63 -47.23 -8.17
CA LEU A 13 -10.40 -46.72 -7.58
C LEU A 13 -9.72 -45.68 -8.49
N VAL A 14 -9.71 -45.88 -9.81
CA VAL A 14 -9.16 -44.91 -10.75
C VAL A 14 -9.98 -43.61 -10.79
N VAL A 15 -11.31 -43.71 -10.83
CA VAL A 15 -12.20 -42.52 -10.83
C VAL A 15 -12.06 -41.75 -9.51
N LEU A 16 -11.95 -42.46 -8.37
CA LEU A 16 -11.64 -41.82 -7.10
C LEU A 16 -10.30 -41.10 -7.16
N ALA A 17 -9.25 -41.78 -7.61
CA ALA A 17 -7.90 -41.22 -7.63
C ALA A 17 -7.85 -39.91 -8.43
N ILE A 18 -8.51 -39.86 -9.59
CA ILE A 18 -8.61 -38.65 -10.42
C ILE A 18 -9.41 -37.56 -9.69
N SER A 19 -10.56 -37.90 -9.10
CA SER A 19 -11.42 -36.94 -8.41
C SER A 19 -10.75 -36.35 -7.15
N ALA A 20 -10.07 -37.20 -6.39
CA ALA A 20 -9.30 -36.82 -5.22
C ALA A 20 -8.11 -35.95 -5.62
N PHE A 21 -7.37 -36.33 -6.67
CA PHE A 21 -6.26 -35.54 -7.21
C PHE A 21 -6.72 -34.14 -7.64
N MET A 22 -7.83 -34.06 -8.39
CA MET A 22 -8.39 -32.77 -8.81
C MET A 22 -8.86 -31.93 -7.61
N SER A 23 -9.49 -32.55 -6.61
CA SER A 23 -9.92 -31.86 -5.39
C SER A 23 -8.73 -31.35 -4.56
N ILE A 24 -7.66 -32.14 -4.44
CA ILE A 24 -6.41 -31.74 -3.78
C ILE A 24 -5.76 -30.58 -4.55
N PHE A 25 -5.72 -30.64 -5.88
CA PHE A 25 -5.18 -29.57 -6.71
C PHE A 25 -5.95 -28.26 -6.50
N LEU A 26 -7.29 -28.31 -6.48
CA LEU A 26 -8.14 -27.15 -6.19
C LEU A 26 -7.92 -26.62 -4.77
N LEU A 27 -7.72 -27.51 -3.79
CA LEU A 27 -7.42 -27.13 -2.41
C LEU A 27 -6.07 -26.40 -2.32
N ILE A 28 -5.02 -26.91 -2.97
CA ILE A 28 -3.71 -26.26 -3.05
C ILE A 28 -3.84 -24.88 -3.69
N LYS A 29 -4.57 -24.78 -4.82
CA LYS A 29 -4.82 -23.50 -5.48
C LYS A 29 -5.55 -22.51 -4.56
N SER A 30 -6.52 -22.98 -3.80
CA SER A 30 -7.26 -22.14 -2.86
C SER A 30 -6.42 -21.69 -1.67
N PHE A 31 -5.57 -22.56 -1.14
CA PHE A 31 -4.65 -22.23 -0.06
C PHE A 31 -3.61 -21.19 -0.51
N ASN A 32 -3.10 -21.34 -1.73
CA ASN A 32 -2.21 -20.35 -2.32
C ASN A 32 -2.91 -19.00 -2.50
N ARG A 33 -4.17 -18.99 -2.94
CA ARG A 33 -4.97 -17.76 -3.05
C ARG A 33 -5.22 -17.08 -1.71
N ASP A 34 -5.36 -17.86 -0.64
CA ASP A 34 -5.57 -17.34 0.72
C ASP A 34 -4.33 -16.69 1.29
N ASN A 35 -3.19 -17.39 1.20
CA ASN A 35 -1.89 -16.82 1.55
C ASN A 35 -1.57 -15.57 0.73
N HIS A 36 -1.98 -15.55 -0.54
CA HIS A 36 -1.84 -14.39 -1.41
C HIS A 36 -2.68 -13.20 -0.93
N ALA A 37 -3.98 -13.41 -0.66
CA ALA A 37 -4.86 -12.36 -0.13
C ALA A 37 -4.31 -11.78 1.19
N ALA A 38 -3.82 -12.64 2.08
CA ALA A 38 -3.20 -12.23 3.33
C ALA A 38 -1.92 -11.39 3.09
N ARG A 39 -1.10 -11.77 2.11
CA ARG A 39 0.10 -11.01 1.73
C ARG A 39 -0.23 -9.65 1.13
N CYS A 40 -1.22 -9.59 0.23
CA CYS A 40 -1.74 -8.33 -0.33
C CYS A 40 -2.23 -7.40 0.78
N TRP A 41 -2.96 -7.93 1.75
CA TRP A 41 -3.42 -7.16 2.90
C TRP A 41 -2.25 -6.61 3.73
N GLN A 42 -1.25 -7.44 4.05
CA GLN A 42 -0.08 -6.98 4.80
C GLN A 42 0.71 -5.91 4.04
N MET A 43 0.84 -6.08 2.72
CA MET A 43 1.50 -5.11 1.87
C MET A 43 0.75 -3.77 1.85
N HIS A 44 -0.56 -3.83 1.69
CA HIS A 44 -1.42 -2.64 1.71
C HIS A 44 -1.31 -1.87 3.03
N VAL A 45 -1.37 -2.57 4.16
CA VAL A 45 -1.20 -1.94 5.48
C VAL A 45 0.19 -1.31 5.63
N LEU A 46 1.24 -1.95 5.10
CA LEU A 46 2.60 -1.39 5.11
C LEU A 46 2.64 -0.08 4.31
N LEU A 47 2.02 -0.05 3.13
CA LEU A 47 1.98 1.12 2.24
C LEU A 47 1.18 2.27 2.85
N ASP A 48 0.04 1.96 3.49
CA ASP A 48 -0.75 2.96 4.22
C ASP A 48 0.09 3.63 5.31
N ASN A 49 0.81 2.84 6.11
CA ASN A 49 1.65 3.38 7.17
C ASN A 49 2.88 4.13 6.61
N LEU A 50 3.50 3.65 5.53
CA LEU A 50 4.59 4.38 4.87
C LEU A 50 4.12 5.73 4.33
N HIS A 51 2.94 5.77 3.69
CA HIS A 51 2.37 6.99 3.17
C HIS A 51 1.99 7.97 4.29
N ALA A 52 1.38 7.49 5.37
CA ALA A 52 1.06 8.29 6.54
C ALA A 52 2.32 8.87 7.19
N THR A 53 3.36 8.05 7.39
CA THR A 53 4.66 8.50 7.92
C THR A 53 5.29 9.57 7.02
N ALA A 54 5.35 9.34 5.71
CA ALA A 54 5.92 10.29 4.75
C ALA A 54 5.15 11.62 4.75
N THR A 55 3.82 11.55 4.81
CA THR A 55 2.93 12.70 4.95
C THR A 55 3.28 13.46 6.23
N ALA A 56 3.24 12.85 7.41
CA ALA A 56 3.60 13.54 8.64
C ALA A 56 5.01 14.19 8.60
N HIS A 57 6.02 13.50 8.02
CA HIS A 57 7.36 14.06 7.82
C HIS A 57 7.41 15.25 6.84
N ILE A 58 6.58 15.26 5.79
CA ILE A 58 6.49 16.40 4.85
C ILE A 58 5.94 17.65 5.57
N TRP A 59 5.06 17.49 6.57
CA TRP A 59 4.42 18.58 7.33
C TRP A 59 5.41 19.08 8.38
N GLU A 60 6.03 18.16 9.10
CA GLU A 60 7.15 18.44 9.98
C GLU A 60 8.27 19.22 9.26
N ARG A 61 8.66 18.81 8.05
CA ARG A 61 9.66 19.52 7.22
C ARG A 61 9.30 20.98 7.00
N GLY A 62 8.04 21.25 6.64
CA GLY A 62 7.54 22.60 6.40
C GLY A 62 7.61 23.47 7.65
N LEU A 63 7.11 22.97 8.78
CA LEU A 63 7.16 23.67 10.06
C LEU A 63 8.59 23.91 10.54
N GLY A 64 9.46 22.90 10.39
CA GLY A 64 10.87 23.04 10.72
C GLY A 64 11.55 24.15 9.93
N ALA A 65 11.24 24.28 8.64
CA ALA A 65 11.75 25.38 7.81
C ALA A 65 11.25 26.76 8.29
N ILE A 66 9.98 26.87 8.69
CA ILE A 66 9.42 28.10 9.26
C ILE A 66 10.09 28.45 10.60
N ILE A 67 10.33 27.46 11.48
CA ILE A 67 11.00 27.65 12.78
C ILE A 67 12.43 28.18 12.57
N ILE A 68 13.17 27.60 11.61
CA ILE A 68 14.54 28.03 11.28
C ILE A 68 14.54 29.46 10.73
N GLY A 69 13.58 29.81 9.87
CA GLY A 69 13.48 31.14 9.25
C GLY A 69 13.01 32.24 10.22
N SER A 70 12.18 31.89 11.19
CA SER A 70 11.60 32.84 12.15
C SER A 70 12.67 33.39 13.11
N LYS A 71 12.55 34.64 13.56
CA LYS A 71 13.36 35.14 14.70
C LYS A 71 12.87 34.59 16.04
N ASN A 72 11.56 34.63 16.25
CA ASN A 72 10.86 34.06 17.41
C ASN A 72 9.69 33.24 16.85
N PRO A 73 9.81 31.92 16.71
CA PRO A 73 8.72 31.08 16.25
C PRO A 73 7.58 31.18 17.26
N ASP A 74 6.35 31.32 16.79
CA ASP A 74 5.20 31.37 17.68
C ASP A 74 4.95 30.00 18.35
N PRO A 75 4.28 29.97 19.51
CA PRO A 75 4.01 28.72 20.22
C PRO A 75 3.20 27.69 19.43
N VAL A 76 2.31 28.13 18.53
CA VAL A 76 1.44 27.24 17.75
C VAL A 76 2.26 26.47 16.73
N THR A 77 3.12 27.15 15.96
CA THR A 77 4.08 26.50 15.04
C THR A 77 4.96 25.47 15.75
N LEU A 78 5.41 25.77 16.98
CA LEU A 78 6.21 24.82 17.77
C LEU A 78 5.39 23.62 18.26
N GLU A 79 4.12 23.81 18.58
CA GLU A 79 3.21 22.74 18.98
C GLU A 79 2.88 21.82 17.80
N GLU A 80 2.53 22.39 16.64
CA GLU A 80 2.28 21.63 15.41
C GLU A 80 3.51 20.82 14.99
N PHE A 81 4.72 21.39 15.09
CA PHE A 81 5.96 20.68 14.78
C PHE A 81 6.13 19.43 15.67
N ARG A 82 5.80 19.54 16.96
CA ARG A 82 5.83 18.40 17.88
C ARG A 82 4.71 17.40 17.60
N HIS A 83 3.54 17.87 17.19
CA HIS A 83 2.42 17.02 16.83
C HIS A 83 2.78 16.11 15.66
N TYR A 84 3.23 16.66 14.54
CA TYR A 84 3.61 15.85 13.36
C TYR A 84 4.83 14.96 13.62
N LYS A 85 5.76 15.36 14.50
CA LYS A 85 6.81 14.46 15.00
C LYS A 85 6.22 13.22 15.67
N LEU A 86 5.24 13.41 16.58
CA LEU A 86 4.63 12.30 17.31
C LEU A 86 3.82 11.39 16.39
N GLU A 87 3.05 11.98 15.48
CA GLU A 87 2.30 11.25 14.46
C GLU A 87 3.22 10.40 13.58
N ALA A 88 4.29 11.00 13.06
CA ALA A 88 5.26 10.27 12.25
C ALA A 88 5.94 9.14 13.04
N SER A 89 6.29 9.37 14.31
CA SER A 89 6.86 8.32 15.17
C SER A 89 5.90 7.13 15.35
N ALA A 90 4.61 7.38 15.57
CA ALA A 90 3.62 6.32 15.74
C ALA A 90 3.51 5.43 14.47
N CYS A 91 3.47 6.04 13.28
CA CYS A 91 3.44 5.29 12.03
C CYS A 91 4.77 4.58 11.72
N THR A 92 5.92 5.20 12.02
CA THR A 92 7.25 4.58 11.87
C THR A 92 7.39 3.31 12.70
N GLU A 93 6.89 3.29 13.94
CA GLU A 93 6.91 2.08 14.78
C GLU A 93 6.13 0.92 14.15
N VAL A 94 4.98 1.22 13.53
CA VAL A 94 4.18 0.22 12.80
C VAL A 94 4.94 -0.28 11.57
N VAL A 95 5.51 0.62 10.77
CA VAL A 95 6.32 0.26 9.58
C VAL A 95 7.47 -0.65 9.98
N GLN A 96 8.23 -0.30 11.02
CA GLN A 96 9.37 -1.10 11.49
C GLN A 96 8.92 -2.50 11.93
N ALA A 97 7.88 -2.60 12.76
CA ALA A 97 7.35 -3.88 13.21
C ALA A 97 6.82 -4.75 12.04
N MET A 98 6.33 -4.12 10.97
CA MET A 98 5.92 -4.83 9.76
C MET A 98 7.12 -5.30 8.94
N LEU A 99 8.12 -4.44 8.72
CA LEU A 99 9.34 -4.79 7.99
C LEU A 99 10.11 -5.94 8.65
N GLU A 100 10.13 -6.01 9.99
CA GLU A 100 10.74 -7.12 10.75
C GLU A 100 10.00 -8.45 10.57
N LYS A 101 8.67 -8.41 10.47
CA LYS A 101 7.82 -9.61 10.31
C LYS A 101 7.73 -10.07 8.86
N PHE A 102 7.83 -9.13 7.93
CA PHE A 102 7.67 -9.43 6.52
C PHE A 102 8.90 -10.22 6.09
N ASN A 103 8.71 -11.51 5.86
CA ASN A 103 9.80 -12.36 5.41
C ASN A 103 10.13 -12.02 3.95
N PHE A 104 11.01 -11.04 3.80
CA PHE A 104 11.58 -10.64 2.53
C PHE A 104 12.71 -11.58 2.09
N ASP A 105 12.78 -12.84 2.55
CA ASP A 105 13.77 -13.86 2.11
C ASP A 105 13.87 -14.04 0.58
N SER A 106 12.92 -13.50 -0.19
CA SER A 106 12.92 -13.44 -1.66
C SER A 106 13.22 -12.06 -2.26
N VAL A 107 13.64 -11.09 -1.45
CA VAL A 107 13.98 -9.74 -1.89
C VAL A 107 15.50 -9.59 -1.89
N ASP A 108 15.98 -9.13 -3.03
CA ASP A 108 17.38 -8.81 -3.32
C ASP A 108 18.01 -7.99 -2.18
N GLY A 109 19.32 -8.15 -1.94
CA GLY A 109 20.06 -7.42 -0.91
C GLY A 109 19.93 -5.90 -1.05
N PHE A 110 19.50 -5.42 -2.21
CA PHE A 110 19.07 -4.05 -2.45
C PHE A 110 17.97 -3.54 -1.49
N PHE A 111 16.91 -4.31 -1.25
CA PHE A 111 15.81 -3.86 -0.37
C PHE A 111 16.24 -3.79 1.09
N GLN A 112 17.05 -4.76 1.54
CA GLN A 112 17.63 -4.72 2.88
C GLN A 112 18.55 -3.50 3.06
N GLY A 113 19.34 -3.17 2.04
CA GLY A 113 20.12 -1.92 2.00
C GLY A 113 19.23 -0.68 2.15
N LEU A 114 18.11 -0.64 1.42
CA LEU A 114 17.17 0.49 1.50
C LEU A 114 16.51 0.63 2.88
N VAL A 115 16.13 -0.48 3.53
CA VAL A 115 15.61 -0.45 4.91
C VAL A 115 16.67 0.07 5.88
N ALA A 116 17.91 -0.39 5.76
CA ALA A 116 19.01 0.11 6.59
C ALA A 116 19.28 1.61 6.34
N ASP A 117 19.23 2.08 5.10
CA ASP A 117 19.36 3.49 4.76
C ASP A 117 18.21 4.32 5.35
N TRP A 118 16.99 3.79 5.33
CA TRP A 118 15.84 4.40 5.98
C TRP A 118 16.04 4.52 7.50
N GLU A 119 16.43 3.45 8.20
CA GLU A 119 16.71 3.46 9.65
C GLU A 119 17.80 4.48 10.03
N ASN A 120 18.86 4.56 9.22
CA ASN A 120 19.92 5.55 9.38
C ASN A 120 19.39 6.98 9.19
N SER A 121 18.51 7.19 8.21
CA SER A 121 17.87 8.49 7.97
C SER A 121 16.89 8.89 9.08
N GLN A 122 16.16 7.94 9.69
CA GLN A 122 15.31 8.17 10.86
C GLN A 122 16.14 8.64 12.06
N SER A 123 17.27 7.98 12.30
CA SER A 123 18.20 8.36 13.36
C SER A 123 18.75 9.77 13.15
N SER A 124 19.09 10.11 11.91
CA SER A 124 19.55 11.46 11.54
C SER A 124 18.46 12.52 11.74
N LEU A 125 17.21 12.20 11.36
CA LEU A 125 16.06 13.07 11.54
C LEU A 125 15.77 13.32 13.03
N ALA A 126 15.85 12.27 13.86
CA ALA A 126 15.68 12.38 15.31
C ALA A 126 16.65 13.40 15.95
N LEU A 127 17.93 13.38 15.54
CA LEU A 127 18.94 14.34 16.01
C LEU A 127 18.69 15.76 15.45
N ALA A 128 18.24 15.87 14.20
CA ALA A 128 17.96 17.16 13.56
C ALA A 128 16.81 17.92 14.23
N ARG A 129 15.76 17.22 14.69
CA ARG A 129 14.59 17.81 15.36
C ARG A 129 14.96 18.73 16.54
N GLU A 130 15.86 18.27 17.42
CA GLU A 130 16.33 19.08 18.54
C GLU A 130 17.13 20.31 18.09
N ARG A 131 17.87 20.18 16.99
CA ARG A 131 18.64 21.27 16.42
C ARG A 131 17.73 22.30 15.73
N VAL A 132 16.61 21.90 15.16
CA VAL A 132 15.57 22.82 14.65
C VAL A 132 15.04 23.71 15.78
N LEU A 133 14.62 23.10 16.90
CA LEU A 133 14.08 23.82 18.06
C LEU A 133 15.10 24.80 18.67
N LYS A 134 16.38 24.42 18.69
CA LYS A 134 17.48 25.26 19.17
C LYS A 134 18.04 26.22 18.11
N LYS A 135 17.55 26.15 16.86
CA LYS A 135 18.06 26.89 15.69
C LYS A 135 19.57 26.68 15.44
N GLN A 136 20.02 25.45 15.63
CA GLN A 136 21.40 24.99 15.44
C GLN A 136 21.55 24.13 14.17
N ILE A 137 20.71 24.40 13.17
CA ILE A 137 20.68 23.72 11.88
C ILE A 137 20.36 24.73 10.79
N THR A 138 20.98 24.57 9.62
CA THR A 138 20.69 25.42 8.46
C THR A 138 19.46 24.90 7.71
N LEU A 139 18.83 25.75 6.90
CA LEU A 139 17.70 25.33 6.06
C LEU A 139 18.11 24.20 5.10
N ASP A 140 19.24 24.34 4.40
CA ASP A 140 19.69 23.33 3.43
C ASP A 140 19.97 21.98 4.10
N GLU A 141 20.56 21.98 5.30
CA GLU A 141 20.80 20.77 6.07
C GLU A 141 19.48 20.12 6.53
N TRP A 142 18.54 20.90 7.07
CA TRP A 142 17.22 20.40 7.47
C TRP A 142 16.45 19.80 6.28
N MET A 143 16.43 20.52 5.16
CA MET A 143 15.77 20.08 3.93
C MET A 143 16.41 18.80 3.38
N SER A 144 17.74 18.67 3.46
CA SER A 144 18.45 17.46 3.03
C SER A 144 18.07 16.25 3.88
N ILE A 145 18.15 16.35 5.21
CA ILE A 145 17.87 15.25 6.13
C ILE A 145 16.43 14.76 5.98
N THR A 146 15.46 15.68 6.03
CA THR A 146 14.04 15.35 5.88
C THR A 146 13.72 14.76 4.52
N SER A 147 14.26 15.33 3.44
CA SER A 147 14.00 14.85 2.09
C SER A 147 14.59 13.46 1.83
N THR A 148 15.77 13.17 2.37
CA THR A 148 16.36 11.82 2.30
C THR A 148 15.49 10.81 3.04
N ASN A 149 15.04 11.15 4.25
CA ASN A 149 14.18 10.28 5.03
C ASN A 149 12.85 9.98 4.31
N ILE A 150 12.16 11.03 3.83
CA ILE A 150 10.92 10.89 3.05
C ILE A 150 11.18 10.07 1.78
N SER A 151 12.27 10.34 1.05
CA SER A 151 12.58 9.59 -0.17
C SER A 151 12.79 8.09 0.10
N ASN A 152 13.43 7.74 1.21
CA ASN A 152 13.62 6.34 1.60
C ASN A 152 12.28 5.66 1.91
N GLU A 153 11.37 6.34 2.63
CA GLU A 153 10.01 5.84 2.90
C GLU A 153 9.25 5.53 1.61
N LEU A 154 9.31 6.47 0.65
CA LEU A 154 8.63 6.34 -0.63
C LEU A 154 9.24 5.25 -1.52
N GLU A 155 10.57 5.12 -1.54
CA GLU A 155 11.23 4.05 -2.31
C GLU A 155 10.96 2.66 -1.71
N ILE A 156 10.87 2.54 -0.37
CA ILE A 156 10.47 1.27 0.26
C ILE A 156 9.08 0.87 -0.25
N GLY A 157 8.12 1.79 -0.21
CA GLY A 157 6.76 1.53 -0.69
C GLY A 157 6.73 1.13 -2.16
N LYS A 158 7.45 1.86 -3.00
CA LYS A 158 7.56 1.58 -4.45
C LYS A 158 8.15 0.21 -4.76
N LEU A 159 9.17 -0.23 -4.02
CA LEU A 159 9.74 -1.57 -4.21
C LEU A 159 8.83 -2.66 -3.68
N ALA A 160 8.10 -2.38 -2.61
CA ALA A 160 7.20 -3.34 -1.99
C ALA A 160 6.02 -3.72 -2.92
N ILE A 161 5.60 -2.81 -3.80
CA ILE A 161 4.51 -3.02 -4.78
C ILE A 161 4.93 -3.62 -6.13
N ILE A 162 6.23 -3.82 -6.39
CA ILE A 162 6.68 -4.35 -7.70
C ILE A 162 6.03 -5.73 -7.90
N PRO A 163 5.21 -5.92 -8.95
CA PRO A 163 4.52 -7.18 -9.17
C PRO A 163 5.54 -8.30 -9.37
N LYS A 164 5.50 -9.32 -8.51
CA LYS A 164 6.35 -10.52 -8.64
C LYS A 164 5.61 -11.70 -9.28
N ASP A 165 4.29 -11.57 -9.38
CA ASP A 165 3.37 -12.58 -9.88
C ASP A 165 2.14 -11.88 -10.50
N GLY A 166 1.29 -12.64 -11.21
CA GLY A 166 0.08 -12.09 -11.83
C GLY A 166 -0.97 -11.61 -10.80
N ASP A 167 -0.85 -12.05 -9.54
CA ASP A 167 -1.87 -11.82 -8.52
C ASP A 167 -1.61 -10.50 -7.73
N THR A 168 -0.37 -10.01 -7.69
CA THR A 168 -0.01 -8.66 -7.19
C THR A 168 -0.38 -7.53 -8.16
N GLN A 169 -0.74 -7.86 -9.41
CA GLN A 169 -1.14 -6.90 -10.43
C GLN A 169 -2.38 -6.08 -10.06
N ALA A 170 -3.28 -6.63 -9.23
CA ALA A 170 -4.49 -5.94 -8.78
C ALA A 170 -4.18 -4.70 -7.91
N LEU A 171 -3.08 -4.71 -7.17
CA LEU A 171 -2.63 -3.57 -6.35
C LEU A 171 -1.78 -2.58 -7.15
N PHE A 172 -1.20 -3.00 -8.26
CA PHE A 172 -0.24 -2.17 -8.99
C PHE A 172 -0.86 -0.86 -9.49
N PHE A 173 -2.04 -0.92 -10.11
CA PHE A 173 -2.66 0.28 -10.66
C PHE A 173 -3.13 1.27 -9.58
N PRO A 174 -3.83 0.85 -8.51
CA PRO A 174 -4.12 1.71 -7.37
C PRO A 174 -2.86 2.37 -6.78
N GLU A 175 -1.79 1.61 -6.57
CA GLU A 175 -0.56 2.14 -5.99
C GLU A 175 0.20 3.05 -6.97
N TYR A 176 0.06 2.84 -8.27
CA TYR A 176 0.58 3.76 -9.29
C TYR A 176 -0.14 5.13 -9.28
N ILE A 177 -1.45 5.14 -9.03
CA ILE A 177 -2.21 6.38 -8.81
C ILE A 177 -1.70 7.07 -7.53
N ARG A 178 -1.57 6.31 -6.45
CA ARG A 178 -1.06 6.79 -5.15
C ARG A 178 0.34 7.38 -5.24
N TRP A 179 1.20 6.78 -6.05
CA TRP A 179 2.54 7.29 -6.33
C TRP A 179 2.51 8.71 -6.93
N HIS A 180 1.66 8.97 -7.92
CA HIS A 180 1.52 10.32 -8.51
C HIS A 180 1.05 11.35 -7.49
N SER A 181 0.07 10.95 -6.66
CA SER A 181 -0.40 11.79 -5.56
C SER A 181 0.73 12.13 -4.60
N THR A 182 1.55 11.13 -4.26
CA THR A 182 2.66 11.29 -3.32
C THR A 182 3.78 12.17 -3.89
N LEU A 183 4.04 12.11 -5.20
CA LEU A 183 4.96 13.03 -5.87
C LEU A 183 4.49 14.48 -5.75
N ILE A 184 3.19 14.73 -5.95
CA ILE A 184 2.62 16.07 -5.77
C ILE A 184 2.80 16.52 -4.32
N THR A 185 2.42 15.67 -3.36
CA THR A 185 2.53 15.95 -1.93
C THR A 185 3.97 16.27 -1.50
N ASP A 186 4.97 15.46 -1.88
CA ASP A 186 6.36 15.72 -1.50
C ASP A 186 6.88 17.01 -2.13
N PHE A 187 6.74 17.17 -3.45
CA PHE A 187 7.33 18.32 -4.15
C PHE A 187 6.63 19.64 -3.82
N ALA A 188 5.30 19.64 -3.65
CA ALA A 188 4.56 20.77 -3.11
C ALA A 188 4.96 21.06 -1.66
N GLY A 189 5.18 20.03 -0.85
CA GLY A 189 5.69 20.16 0.50
C GLY A 189 7.10 20.78 0.58
N ARG A 190 7.97 20.50 -0.40
CA ARG A 190 9.29 21.15 -0.52
C ARG A 190 9.16 22.62 -0.88
N GLU A 191 8.29 22.95 -1.83
CA GLU A 191 7.95 24.34 -2.17
C GLU A 191 7.42 25.08 -0.93
N ARG A 192 6.40 24.52 -0.25
CA ARG A 192 5.84 25.05 1.00
C ARG A 192 6.91 25.39 2.01
N ALA A 193 7.84 24.46 2.26
CA ALA A 193 8.90 24.64 3.24
C ALA A 193 9.84 25.81 2.88
N LEU A 194 10.29 25.89 1.64
CA LEU A 194 11.22 26.93 1.20
C LEU A 194 10.56 28.32 1.14
N VAL A 195 9.31 28.38 0.67
CA VAL A 195 8.53 29.63 0.66
C VAL A 195 8.20 30.07 2.09
N GLY A 196 7.79 29.14 2.95
CA GLY A 196 7.53 29.41 4.36
C GLY A 196 8.75 29.96 5.10
N TYR A 197 9.94 29.41 4.84
CA TYR A 197 11.20 29.98 5.34
C TYR A 197 11.45 31.41 4.85
N ALA A 198 11.21 31.69 3.56
CA ALA A 198 11.42 33.02 2.98
C ALA A 198 10.48 34.06 3.62
N ILE A 199 9.21 33.70 3.82
CA ILE A 199 8.22 34.54 4.52
C ILE A 199 8.64 34.76 5.98
N ALA A 200 8.96 33.68 6.71
CA ALA A 200 9.33 33.74 8.13
C ALA A 200 10.59 34.57 8.41
N SER A 201 11.57 34.50 7.50
CA SER A 201 12.81 35.27 7.57
C SER A 201 12.69 36.67 6.98
N ASN A 202 11.54 37.01 6.39
CA ASN A 202 11.32 38.23 5.61
C ASN A 202 12.42 38.46 4.54
N SER A 203 12.83 37.37 3.90
CA SER A 203 13.85 37.36 2.85
C SER A 203 13.18 37.21 1.47
N PRO A 204 13.60 37.98 0.46
CA PRO A 204 13.16 37.73 -0.91
C PRO A 204 13.62 36.35 -1.39
N ILE A 205 12.78 35.69 -2.19
CA ILE A 205 13.13 34.52 -2.99
C ILE A 205 14.16 34.95 -4.03
N ASP A 206 15.41 34.52 -3.85
CA ASP A 206 16.47 34.81 -4.80
C ASP A 206 16.38 33.93 -6.07
N LYS A 207 17.25 34.20 -7.06
CA LYS A 207 17.26 33.46 -8.33
C LYS A 207 17.57 31.97 -8.15
N ALA A 208 18.42 31.61 -7.18
CA ALA A 208 18.82 30.23 -6.97
C ALA A 208 17.64 29.45 -6.36
N LEU A 209 16.97 30.04 -5.38
CA LEU A 209 15.77 29.48 -4.77
C LEU A 209 14.63 29.39 -5.80
N MET A 210 14.37 30.45 -6.58
CA MET A 210 13.35 30.43 -7.64
C MET A 210 13.60 29.29 -8.64
N LYS A 211 14.85 29.01 -9.01
CA LYS A 211 15.19 27.87 -9.87
C LYS A 211 14.81 26.52 -9.24
N LYS A 212 15.03 26.35 -7.92
CA LYS A 212 14.59 25.14 -7.19
C LYS A 212 13.05 25.03 -7.22
N LEU A 213 12.34 26.12 -6.93
CA LEU A 213 10.88 26.15 -6.92
C LEU A 213 10.28 25.79 -8.30
N ILE A 214 10.80 26.37 -9.39
CA ILE A 214 10.39 26.02 -10.76
C ILE A 214 10.62 24.53 -11.04
N SER A 215 11.74 23.97 -10.59
CA SER A 215 12.02 22.54 -10.77
C SER A 215 11.02 21.66 -10.01
N TYR A 216 10.64 22.03 -8.79
CA TYR A 216 9.64 21.29 -8.02
C TYR A 216 8.26 21.39 -8.68
N ARG A 217 7.91 22.59 -9.16
CA ARG A 217 6.65 22.80 -9.87
C ARG A 217 6.56 21.97 -11.14
N GLY A 218 7.65 21.81 -11.88
CA GLY A 218 7.68 20.94 -13.06
C GLY A 218 7.31 19.48 -12.75
N VAL A 219 7.76 18.94 -11.60
CA VAL A 219 7.40 17.58 -11.16
C VAL A 219 5.92 17.51 -10.77
N VAL A 220 5.44 18.51 -10.02
CA VAL A 220 4.03 18.62 -9.62
C VAL A 220 3.13 18.70 -10.85
N ASP A 221 3.44 19.56 -11.82
CA ASP A 221 2.67 19.73 -13.06
C ASP A 221 2.63 18.42 -13.84
N GLN A 222 3.78 17.75 -14.01
CA GLN A 222 3.84 16.46 -14.68
C GLN A 222 2.95 15.43 -13.99
N ALA A 223 3.05 15.28 -12.68
CA ALA A 223 2.23 14.33 -11.94
C ALA A 223 0.73 14.68 -11.99
N SER A 224 0.38 15.97 -12.05
CA SER A 224 -1.00 16.45 -12.14
C SER A 224 -1.68 16.10 -13.46
N THR A 225 -0.92 16.00 -14.56
CA THR A 225 -1.48 15.63 -15.88
C THR A 225 -2.15 14.25 -15.84
N PHE A 226 -1.55 13.30 -15.11
CA PHE A 226 -2.09 11.96 -14.93
C PHE A 226 -3.54 11.98 -14.40
N PHE A 227 -3.84 12.81 -13.40
CA PHE A 227 -5.19 12.92 -12.83
C PHE A 227 -6.19 13.52 -13.81
N SER A 228 -5.75 14.47 -14.63
CA SER A 228 -6.60 15.05 -15.68
C SER A 228 -6.91 14.03 -16.78
N ASP A 229 -6.00 13.10 -17.05
CA ASP A 229 -6.14 12.07 -18.06
C ASP A 229 -7.03 10.90 -17.59
N ILE A 230 -6.95 10.50 -16.32
CA ILE A 230 -7.75 9.36 -15.81
C ILE A 230 -9.17 9.74 -15.40
N LYS A 231 -9.40 10.97 -14.93
CA LYS A 231 -10.73 11.42 -14.49
C LYS A 231 -11.85 11.20 -15.53
N PRO A 232 -11.69 11.51 -16.83
CA PRO A 232 -12.77 11.35 -17.81
C PRO A 232 -13.02 9.90 -18.24
N ILE A 233 -12.22 8.93 -17.79
CA ILE A 233 -12.40 7.52 -18.16
C ILE A 233 -13.68 6.98 -17.51
N PRO A 234 -14.63 6.38 -18.25
CA PRO A 234 -15.90 5.91 -17.69
C PRO A 234 -15.79 4.86 -16.58
N THR A 235 -14.64 4.18 -16.47
CA THR A 235 -14.36 3.17 -15.44
C THR A 235 -13.65 3.74 -14.21
N THR A 236 -13.40 5.05 -14.17
CA THR A 236 -12.82 5.70 -12.99
C THR A 236 -13.86 5.71 -11.86
N PRO A 237 -13.52 5.18 -10.66
CA PRO A 237 -14.42 5.19 -9.51
C PRO A 237 -14.90 6.61 -9.18
N VAL A 238 -16.17 6.75 -8.79
CA VAL A 238 -16.78 8.07 -8.55
C VAL A 238 -16.11 8.79 -7.38
N GLU A 239 -15.68 8.04 -6.37
CA GLU A 239 -14.95 8.53 -5.20
C GLU A 239 -13.61 9.15 -5.62
N LEU A 240 -12.87 8.47 -6.51
CA LEU A 240 -11.62 8.98 -7.05
C LEU A 240 -11.85 10.21 -7.95
N ALA A 241 -12.87 10.20 -8.80
CA ALA A 241 -13.21 11.35 -9.64
C ALA A 241 -13.53 12.60 -8.78
N ASN A 242 -14.29 12.42 -7.69
CA ASN A 242 -14.61 13.48 -6.75
C ASN A 242 -13.36 14.00 -6.02
N ALA A 243 -12.46 13.12 -5.59
CA ALA A 243 -11.18 13.53 -4.98
C ALA A 243 -10.33 14.35 -5.96
N ILE A 244 -10.29 13.96 -7.24
CA ILE A 244 -9.61 14.72 -8.30
C ILE A 244 -10.28 16.08 -8.51
N ASP A 245 -11.62 16.18 -8.46
CA ASP A 245 -12.33 17.47 -8.54
C ASP A 245 -11.92 18.43 -7.43
N VAL A 246 -11.87 17.95 -6.18
CA VAL A 246 -11.43 18.74 -5.03
C VAL A 246 -9.98 19.18 -5.22
N TYR A 247 -9.09 18.26 -5.61
CA TYR A 247 -7.70 18.57 -5.91
C TYR A 247 -7.54 19.65 -6.99
N GLN A 248 -8.27 19.53 -8.11
CA GLN A 248 -8.22 20.51 -9.20
C GLN A 248 -8.68 21.90 -8.74
N LYS A 249 -9.73 21.97 -7.91
CA LYS A 249 -10.23 23.23 -7.36
C LYS A 249 -9.23 23.87 -6.40
N GLU A 250 -8.84 23.13 -5.36
CA GLU A 250 -8.05 23.65 -4.24
C GLU A 250 -6.59 23.88 -4.65
N PHE A 251 -5.95 22.88 -5.26
CA PHE A 251 -4.51 22.91 -5.54
C PHE A 251 -4.16 23.59 -6.88
N LEU A 252 -4.88 23.28 -7.95
CA LEU A 252 -4.60 23.87 -9.28
C LEU A 252 -5.31 25.22 -9.49
N GLY A 253 -6.29 25.55 -8.67
CA GLY A 253 -7.02 26.82 -8.71
C GLY A 253 -6.59 27.80 -7.61
N GLU A 254 -7.16 27.62 -6.42
CA GLU A 254 -7.05 28.59 -5.32
C GLU A 254 -5.59 28.77 -4.85
N TYR A 255 -4.87 27.66 -4.63
CA TYR A 255 -3.48 27.67 -4.20
C TYR A 255 -2.53 28.27 -5.26
N GLU A 256 -2.74 27.98 -6.55
CA GLU A 256 -1.90 28.54 -7.62
C GLU A 256 -1.98 30.07 -7.64
N THR A 257 -3.17 30.62 -7.44
CA THR A 257 -3.38 32.08 -7.35
C THR A 257 -2.64 32.67 -6.14
N LEU A 258 -2.73 32.01 -4.99
CA LEU A 258 -2.05 32.40 -3.75
C LEU A 258 -0.52 32.40 -3.93
N ARG A 259 0.02 31.31 -4.50
CA ARG A 259 1.44 31.11 -4.77
C ARG A 259 2.00 32.17 -5.72
N ALA A 260 1.30 32.44 -6.82
CA ALA A 260 1.72 33.46 -7.79
C ALA A 260 1.84 34.84 -7.14
N ARG A 261 0.93 35.18 -6.22
CA ARG A 261 0.97 36.45 -5.49
C ARG A 261 2.18 36.54 -4.53
N ILE A 262 2.52 35.45 -3.82
CA ILE A 262 3.72 35.41 -2.98
C ILE A 262 5.00 35.64 -3.80
N TYR A 263 5.06 35.05 -5.00
CA TYR A 263 6.22 35.22 -5.88
C TYR A 263 6.32 36.65 -6.40
N ASP A 264 5.20 37.29 -6.72
CA ASP A 264 5.14 38.70 -7.12
C ASP A 264 5.60 39.64 -6.00
N ASP A 265 5.12 39.44 -4.76
CA ASP A 265 5.56 40.20 -3.58
C ASP A 265 7.08 40.08 -3.38
N SER A 266 7.60 38.85 -3.44
CA SER A 266 9.04 38.59 -3.36
C SER A 266 9.83 39.30 -4.45
N ASN A 267 9.38 39.22 -5.71
CA ASN A 267 10.05 39.83 -6.86
C ASN A 267 10.09 41.36 -6.74
N LYS A 268 9.01 41.97 -6.24
CA LYS A 268 8.91 43.41 -5.97
C LYS A 268 9.64 43.82 -4.69
N LYS A 269 10.17 42.85 -3.92
CA LYS A 269 10.77 43.06 -2.58
C LYS A 269 9.81 43.79 -1.63
N HIS A 270 8.51 43.54 -1.80
CA HIS A 270 7.50 43.99 -0.87
C HIS A 270 7.47 43.07 0.34
N ALA A 271 6.91 43.57 1.45
CA ALA A 271 6.53 42.67 2.53
C ALA A 271 5.48 41.68 1.99
N TYR A 272 5.65 40.40 2.33
CA TYR A 272 4.69 39.37 1.96
C TYR A 272 3.30 39.72 2.53
N PHE A 273 2.25 39.54 1.72
CA PHE A 273 0.89 39.86 2.12
C PHE A 273 0.30 38.95 3.23
N MET A 274 1.01 37.87 3.59
CA MET A 274 0.67 36.97 4.70
C MET A 274 1.91 36.59 5.50
N ASP A 275 1.70 36.12 6.72
CA ASP A 275 2.74 35.51 7.53
C ASP A 275 2.95 34.01 7.18
N ALA A 276 3.99 33.43 7.80
CA ALA A 276 4.39 32.06 7.51
C ALA A 276 3.39 31.01 8.03
N ALA A 277 2.66 31.31 9.10
CA ALA A 277 1.67 30.40 9.67
C ALA A 277 0.45 30.29 8.74
N LEU A 278 -0.06 31.43 8.26
CA LEU A 278 -1.15 31.46 7.29
C LEU A 278 -0.73 30.83 5.95
N TRP A 279 0.52 31.05 5.51
CA TRP A 279 1.05 30.34 4.35
C TRP A 279 1.05 28.82 4.55
N PHE A 280 1.51 28.35 5.71
CA PHE A 280 1.53 26.93 6.04
C PHE A 280 0.11 26.34 6.04
N GLU A 281 -0.86 27.01 6.66
CA GLU A 281 -2.26 26.57 6.68
C GLU A 281 -2.84 26.43 5.26
N LYS A 282 -2.70 27.48 4.42
CA LYS A 282 -3.26 27.50 3.06
C LYS A 282 -2.58 26.51 2.12
N SER A 283 -1.25 26.40 2.21
CA SER A 283 -0.51 25.41 1.42
C SER A 283 -0.79 23.98 1.89
N SER A 284 -0.98 23.76 3.20
CA SER A 284 -1.38 22.44 3.73
C SER A 284 -2.75 22.04 3.22
N THR A 285 -3.75 22.93 3.30
CA THR A 285 -5.10 22.67 2.76
C THR A 285 -5.05 22.23 1.29
N ALA A 286 -4.21 22.90 0.49
CA ALA A 286 -4.03 22.53 -0.91
C ALA A 286 -3.34 21.16 -1.05
N ILE A 287 -2.26 20.90 -0.31
CA ILE A 287 -1.55 19.61 -0.33
C ILE A 287 -2.45 18.47 0.16
N ASP A 288 -3.28 18.70 1.17
CA ASP A 288 -4.24 17.74 1.71
C ASP A 288 -5.26 17.32 0.64
N SER A 289 -5.59 18.19 -0.32
CA SER A 289 -6.44 17.79 -1.46
C SER A 289 -5.77 16.76 -2.37
N ALA A 290 -4.43 16.77 -2.49
CA ALA A 290 -3.70 15.71 -3.16
C ALA A 290 -3.69 14.44 -2.30
N VAL A 291 -3.43 14.55 -0.99
CA VAL A 291 -3.54 13.41 -0.05
C VAL A 291 -4.93 12.75 -0.13
N GLY A 292 -6.00 13.53 -0.28
CA GLY A 292 -7.35 12.99 -0.46
C GLY A 292 -7.51 12.07 -1.69
N ILE A 293 -6.69 12.23 -2.73
CA ILE A 293 -6.62 11.27 -3.85
C ILE A 293 -5.99 9.95 -3.39
N SER A 294 -4.89 10.03 -2.63
CA SER A 294 -4.20 8.88 -2.01
C SER A 294 -5.12 8.11 -1.07
N ASP A 295 -5.93 8.82 -0.28
CA ASP A 295 -6.89 8.20 0.65
C ASP A 295 -8.03 7.53 -0.10
N ALA A 296 -8.62 8.21 -1.09
CA ALA A 296 -9.68 7.63 -1.92
C ALA A 296 -9.23 6.35 -2.63
N ILE A 297 -7.99 6.32 -3.14
CA ILE A 297 -7.46 5.10 -3.76
C ILE A 297 -7.09 4.03 -2.73
N GLY A 298 -6.64 4.41 -1.53
CA GLY A 298 -6.41 3.51 -0.41
C GLY A 298 -7.70 2.79 0.02
N ASP A 299 -8.82 3.50 0.10
CA ASP A 299 -10.14 2.93 0.40
C ASP A 299 -10.62 1.97 -0.71
N ILE A 300 -10.39 2.33 -1.97
CA ILE A 300 -10.68 1.45 -3.12
C ILE A 300 -9.83 0.16 -3.04
N SER A 301 -8.53 0.29 -2.75
CA SER A 301 -7.62 -0.85 -2.56
C SER A 301 -8.07 -1.74 -1.41
N HIS A 302 -8.47 -1.17 -0.27
CA HIS A 302 -9.01 -1.92 0.85
C HIS A 302 -10.20 -2.79 0.45
N ASN A 303 -11.17 -2.22 -0.29
CA ASN A 303 -12.34 -2.96 -0.75
C ASN A 303 -11.96 -4.10 -1.71
N ILE A 304 -10.99 -3.88 -2.62
CA ILE A 304 -10.49 -4.91 -3.54
C ILE A 304 -9.84 -6.07 -2.76
N ILE A 305 -9.05 -5.76 -1.73
CA ILE A 305 -8.36 -6.75 -0.91
C ILE A 305 -9.35 -7.54 -0.05
N ASP A 306 -10.35 -6.88 0.53
CA ASP A 306 -11.39 -7.52 1.32
C ASP A 306 -12.23 -8.48 0.47
N ASP A 307 -12.60 -8.05 -0.75
CA ASP A 307 -13.29 -8.92 -1.71
C ASP A 307 -12.43 -10.13 -2.12
N LEU A 308 -11.12 -9.93 -2.31
CA LEU A 308 -10.18 -10.99 -2.60
C LEU A 308 -10.09 -12.01 -1.44
N LYS A 309 -10.04 -11.53 -0.20
CA LYS A 309 -10.00 -12.35 1.01
C LYS A 309 -11.30 -13.15 1.18
N VAL A 310 -12.45 -12.49 1.12
CA VAL A 310 -13.77 -13.16 1.24
C VAL A 310 -13.96 -14.18 0.12
N SER A 311 -13.53 -13.87 -1.11
CA SER A 311 -13.59 -14.81 -2.23
C SER A 311 -12.65 -16.01 -2.03
N SER A 312 -11.48 -15.81 -1.43
CA SER A 312 -10.54 -16.87 -1.08
C SER A 312 -11.12 -17.82 -0.02
N GLU A 313 -11.63 -17.28 1.09
CA GLU A 313 -12.21 -18.07 2.18
C GLU A 313 -13.39 -18.92 1.70
N LYS A 314 -14.30 -18.32 0.90
CA LYS A 314 -15.42 -19.05 0.28
C LYS A 314 -14.95 -20.16 -0.64
N SER A 315 -13.92 -19.90 -1.45
CA SER A 315 -13.33 -20.91 -2.35
C SER A 315 -12.72 -22.07 -1.56
N LEU A 316 -12.04 -21.78 -0.45
CA LEU A 316 -11.41 -22.79 0.39
C LEU A 316 -12.47 -23.70 1.03
N LEU A 317 -13.50 -23.11 1.61
CA LEU A 317 -14.60 -23.85 2.23
C LEU A 317 -15.36 -24.71 1.21
N MET A 318 -15.62 -24.17 0.01
CA MET A 318 -16.27 -24.92 -1.06
C MET A 318 -15.40 -26.10 -1.54
N ASN A 319 -14.09 -25.92 -1.68
CA ASN A 319 -13.17 -26.98 -2.11
C ASN A 319 -13.00 -28.07 -1.03
N ILE A 320 -12.95 -27.70 0.25
CA ILE A 320 -12.97 -28.66 1.37
C ILE A 320 -14.29 -29.45 1.35
N GLY A 321 -15.43 -28.77 1.18
CA GLY A 321 -16.74 -29.41 1.05
C GLY A 321 -16.81 -30.40 -0.11
N LEU A 322 -16.28 -30.02 -1.29
CA LEU A 322 -16.20 -30.89 -2.45
C LEU A 322 -15.32 -32.12 -2.20
N LEU A 323 -14.15 -31.95 -1.58
CA LEU A 323 -13.28 -33.07 -1.22
C LEU A 323 -13.98 -34.05 -0.26
N MET A 324 -14.62 -33.52 0.79
CA MET A 324 -15.39 -34.34 1.74
C MET A 324 -16.56 -35.06 1.06
N PHE A 325 -17.23 -34.40 0.11
CA PHE A 325 -18.29 -35.02 -0.69
C PHE A 325 -17.76 -36.16 -1.57
N VAL A 326 -16.65 -35.96 -2.28
CA VAL A 326 -16.00 -37.00 -3.10
C VAL A 326 -15.61 -38.22 -2.24
N LEU A 327 -14.99 -37.97 -1.08
CA LEU A 327 -14.64 -39.03 -0.13
C LEU A 327 -15.88 -39.74 0.43
N GLY A 328 -16.94 -38.99 0.73
CA GLY A 328 -18.22 -39.53 1.22
C GLY A 328 -18.93 -40.41 0.20
N VAL A 329 -19.02 -39.97 -1.06
CA VAL A 329 -19.59 -40.76 -2.17
C VAL A 329 -18.79 -42.04 -2.37
N PHE A 330 -17.46 -41.95 -2.35
CA PHE A 330 -16.61 -43.13 -2.48
C PHE A 330 -16.81 -44.11 -1.34
N PHE A 331 -16.81 -43.64 -0.10
CA PHE A 331 -17.05 -44.48 1.08
C PHE A 331 -18.43 -45.16 0.99
N PHE A 332 -19.46 -44.42 0.59
CA PHE A 332 -20.81 -44.96 0.40
C PHE A 332 -20.86 -46.04 -0.69
N LEU A 333 -20.25 -45.79 -1.86
CA LEU A 333 -20.18 -46.77 -2.95
C LEU A 333 -19.39 -48.01 -2.53
N PHE A 334 -18.28 -47.84 -1.82
CA PHE A 334 -17.48 -48.94 -1.29
C PHE A 334 -18.30 -49.83 -0.36
N VAL A 335 -19.02 -49.23 0.60
CA VAL A 335 -19.92 -49.96 1.52
C VAL A 335 -21.04 -50.68 0.76
N LEU A 336 -21.66 -50.01 -0.22
CA LEU A 336 -22.75 -50.57 -1.01
C LEU A 336 -22.29 -51.77 -1.84
N ILE A 337 -21.16 -51.66 -2.53
CA ILE A 337 -20.60 -52.75 -3.35
C ILE A 337 -20.21 -53.92 -2.47
N ASN A 338 -19.56 -53.68 -1.34
CA ASN A 338 -19.16 -54.74 -0.43
C ASN A 338 -20.36 -55.52 0.10
N ARG A 339 -21.39 -54.81 0.57
CA ARG A 339 -22.60 -55.43 1.14
C ARG A 339 -23.52 -56.08 0.11
N ARG A 340 -23.73 -55.44 -1.06
CA ARG A 340 -24.73 -55.91 -2.04
C ARG A 340 -24.16 -56.81 -3.13
N VAL A 341 -22.87 -56.72 -3.41
CA VAL A 341 -22.25 -57.46 -4.52
C VAL A 341 -21.25 -58.49 -4.03
N ILE A 342 -20.34 -58.11 -3.13
CA ILE A 342 -19.24 -59.01 -2.71
C ILE A 342 -19.77 -60.08 -1.74
N GLU A 343 -20.40 -59.69 -0.63
CA GLU A 343 -20.90 -60.63 0.39
C GLU A 343 -21.86 -61.71 -0.17
N PRO A 344 -22.86 -61.38 -1.02
CA PRO A 344 -23.76 -62.39 -1.58
C PRO A 344 -23.05 -63.33 -2.56
N VAL A 345 -22.12 -62.81 -3.38
CA VAL A 345 -21.36 -63.63 -4.33
C VAL A 345 -20.44 -64.60 -3.59
N ASP A 346 -19.77 -64.15 -2.52
CA ASP A 346 -18.94 -65.02 -1.69
C ASP A 346 -19.76 -66.11 -1.00
N THR A 347 -20.98 -65.78 -0.58
CA THR A 347 -21.92 -66.75 0.02
C THR A 347 -22.30 -67.84 -0.99
N LEU A 348 -22.63 -67.47 -2.24
CA LEU A 348 -22.94 -68.41 -3.30
C LEU A 348 -21.73 -69.31 -3.65
N ILE A 349 -20.53 -68.73 -3.76
CA ILE A 349 -19.30 -69.48 -4.02
C ILE A 349 -19.04 -70.50 -2.91
N ARG A 350 -19.26 -70.12 -1.65
CA ARG A 350 -19.07 -71.00 -0.49
C ARG A 350 -20.06 -72.17 -0.49
N ILE A 351 -21.32 -71.93 -0.85
CA ILE A 351 -22.35 -72.97 -1.01
C ILE A 351 -21.97 -73.94 -2.13
N MET A 352 -21.58 -73.43 -3.30
CA MET A 352 -21.15 -74.26 -4.44
C MET A 352 -19.92 -75.12 -4.11
N ARG A 353 -18.93 -74.55 -3.42
CA ARG A 353 -17.71 -75.28 -3.03
C ARG A 353 -17.99 -76.42 -2.05
N ARG A 354 -18.91 -76.22 -1.10
CA ARG A 354 -19.34 -77.30 -0.18
C ARG A 354 -20.13 -78.39 -0.89
N GLY A 355 -20.96 -78.04 -1.88
CA GLY A 355 -21.68 -79.02 -2.69
C GLY A 355 -20.76 -79.90 -3.55
N ALA A 356 -19.68 -79.32 -4.07
CA ALA A 356 -18.71 -80.06 -4.89
C ALA A 356 -17.82 -81.04 -4.11
N THR A 357 -17.70 -80.89 -2.79
CA THR A 357 -16.91 -81.80 -1.93
C THR A 357 -17.72 -82.94 -1.32
N HIS A 358 -19.04 -82.98 -1.54
CA HIS A 358 -19.95 -84.02 -1.03
C HIS A 358 -20.49 -84.97 -2.11
N ASN A 359 -19.95 -84.87 -3.33
CA ASN A 359 -19.99 -85.93 -4.35
C ASN A 359 -18.58 -86.48 -4.51
#